data_AF-A0A0D7WXQ6-F1
#
_entry.id   AF-A0A0D7WXQ6-F1
#
_cell.length_a   1.000
_cell.length_b   1.000
_cell.length_c   1.000
_cell.angle_alpha   90.00
_cell.angle_beta   90.00
_cell.angle_gamma   90.00
#
_symmetry.space_group_name_H-M   'P 1'
#
loop_
_entity.id
_entity.type
_entity.pdbx_description
1 polymer ?
#
loop_
_entity_poly.entity_id
_entity_poly.type
_entity_poly.pdbx_seq_one_letter_code
_entity_poly.pdbx_strand_id
1 'polypeptide(L)'
;MAKLDVKNEFIKLIEERVQLNIDQHLDEDLIVLGLNSILFIQLVVAVEAHFGISFEDEDLVIDKFNTCIDIIQYIESRMRDH
;
A
#
# COMPACT_ATOMS: atom_id res chain seq x y z
N MET A 1 -18.25 2.76 -4.07
CA MET A 1 -17.41 1.69 -4.64
C MET A 1 -16.49 1.24 -3.53
N ALA A 2 -16.60 -0.03 -3.15
CA ALA A 2 -16.65 -0.45 -1.76
C ALA A 2 -15.42 -1.26 -1.40
N LYS A 3 -14.60 -0.80 -0.43
CA LYS A 3 -13.55 -1.46 0.36
C LYS A 3 -12.83 -2.70 -0.24
N LEU A 4 -13.59 -3.72 -0.58
CA LEU A 4 -13.17 -4.91 -1.32
C LEU A 4 -12.46 -4.58 -2.65
N ASP A 5 -12.87 -3.51 -3.34
CA ASP A 5 -12.26 -3.10 -4.61
C ASP A 5 -10.80 -2.62 -4.41
N VAL A 6 -10.55 -1.78 -3.40
CA VAL A 6 -9.20 -1.24 -3.11
C VAL A 6 -8.25 -2.34 -2.67
N LYS A 7 -8.70 -3.22 -1.78
CA LYS A 7 -7.91 -4.37 -1.31
C LYS A 7 -7.41 -5.22 -2.49
N ASN A 8 -8.33 -5.64 -3.37
CA ASN A 8 -7.97 -6.54 -4.47
C ASN A 8 -7.03 -5.87 -5.48
N GLU A 9 -7.25 -4.59 -5.78
CA GLU A 9 -6.37 -3.82 -6.67
C GLU A 9 -4.99 -3.59 -6.05
N PHE A 10 -4.91 -3.33 -4.74
CA PHE A 10 -3.65 -3.19 -4.02
C PHE A 10 -2.82 -4.48 -4.03
N ILE A 11 -3.45 -5.64 -3.80
CA ILE A 11 -2.77 -6.95 -3.85
C ILE A 11 -2.16 -7.17 -5.23
N LYS A 12 -2.93 -6.97 -6.31
CA LYS A 12 -2.42 -7.09 -7.69
C LYS A 12 -1.24 -6.15 -7.93
N LEU A 13 -1.33 -4.91 -7.45
CA LEU A 13 -0.26 -3.93 -7.62
C LEU A 13 1.04 -4.40 -6.96
N ILE A 14 0.97 -4.97 -5.75
CA ILE A 14 2.13 -5.52 -5.06
C ILE A 14 2.70 -6.74 -5.79
N GLU A 15 1.85 -7.66 -6.24
CA GLU A 15 2.30 -8.84 -6.99
C GLU A 15 2.99 -8.45 -8.29
N GLU A 16 2.46 -7.46 -9.02
CA GLU A 16 3.00 -7.02 -10.31
C GLU A 16 4.25 -6.14 -10.19
N ARG A 17 4.32 -5.26 -9.18
CA ARG A 17 5.37 -4.24 -9.07
C ARG A 17 6.48 -4.59 -8.09
N VAL A 18 6.12 -5.25 -6.98
CA VAL A 18 7.04 -5.54 -5.87
C VAL A 18 7.38 -7.03 -5.82
N GLN A 19 6.68 -7.88 -6.58
CA GLN A 19 6.91 -9.33 -6.66
C GLN A 19 6.80 -10.04 -5.30
N LEU A 20 5.95 -9.52 -4.42
CA LEU A 20 5.66 -10.12 -3.12
C LEU A 20 4.26 -10.74 -3.14
N ASN A 21 4.13 -11.93 -2.56
CA ASN A 21 2.84 -12.59 -2.38
C ASN A 21 2.35 -12.33 -0.95
N ILE A 22 1.29 -11.52 -0.82
CA ILE A 22 0.80 -11.01 0.47
C ILE A 22 -0.68 -11.36 0.76
N ASP A 23 -1.35 -12.10 -0.13
CA ASP A 23 -2.82 -12.26 -0.08
C ASP A 23 -3.33 -12.83 1.25
N GLN A 24 -2.53 -13.68 1.91
CA GLN A 24 -2.85 -14.29 3.20
C GLN A 24 -2.16 -13.62 4.40
N HIS A 25 -1.37 -12.56 4.18
CA HIS A 25 -0.46 -11.98 5.17
C HIS A 25 -0.62 -10.44 5.30
N LEU A 26 -1.83 -9.93 5.06
CA LEU A 26 -2.05 -8.48 5.00
C LEU A 26 -1.88 -7.77 6.36
N ASP A 27 -2.07 -8.51 7.44
CA ASP A 27 -1.89 -8.10 8.84
C ASP A 27 -0.48 -8.38 9.36
N GLU A 28 0.39 -9.00 8.56
CA GLU A 28 1.78 -9.22 8.91
C GLU A 28 2.61 -7.96 8.71
N ASP A 29 3.66 -7.84 9.51
CA ASP A 29 4.60 -6.73 9.47
C ASP A 29 5.27 -6.64 8.09
N LEU A 30 5.23 -5.47 7.45
CA LEU A 30 5.80 -5.25 6.12
C LEU A 30 7.29 -5.59 6.05
N ILE A 31 8.05 -5.34 7.12
CA ILE A 31 9.47 -5.68 7.20
C ILE A 31 9.65 -7.21 7.20
N VAL A 32 8.78 -7.94 7.89
CA VAL A 32 8.79 -9.41 7.92
C VAL A 32 8.44 -9.98 6.53
N LEU A 33 7.55 -9.32 5.80
CA LEU A 33 7.21 -9.66 4.40
C LEU A 33 8.33 -9.31 3.40
N GLY A 34 9.45 -8.74 3.86
CA GLY A 34 10.59 -8.38 3.02
C GLY A 34 10.46 -7.01 2.35
N LEU A 35 9.45 -6.21 2.74
CA LEU A 35 9.36 -4.82 2.32
C LEU A 35 10.44 -4.01 3.04
N ASN A 36 11.29 -3.34 2.28
CA ASN A 36 12.26 -2.40 2.80
C ASN A 36 11.91 -0.97 2.35
N SER A 37 12.64 0.02 2.84
CA SER A 37 12.38 1.42 2.54
C SER A 37 12.36 1.74 1.03
N ILE A 38 13.19 1.09 0.22
CA ILE A 38 13.22 1.33 -1.24
C ILE A 38 11.97 0.74 -1.91
N LEU A 39 11.62 -0.50 -1.56
CA LEU A 39 10.40 -1.15 -2.07
C LEU A 39 9.14 -0.41 -1.63
N PHE A 40 9.14 0.14 -0.40
CA PHE A 40 8.06 0.98 0.10
C PHE A 40 7.88 2.24 -0.76
N ILE A 41 8.95 2.98 -1.07
CA ILE A 41 8.85 4.17 -1.94
C ILE A 41 8.35 3.78 -3.34
N GLN A 42 8.80 2.66 -3.91
CA GLN A 42 8.30 2.17 -5.19
C GLN A 42 6.81 1.83 -5.14
N LEU A 43 6.35 1.22 -4.05
CA LEU A 43 4.95 0.93 -3.81
C LEU A 43 4.13 2.22 -3.72
N VAL A 44 4.58 3.22 -2.95
CA VAL A 44 3.90 4.51 -2.82
C VAL A 44 3.69 5.15 -4.20
N VAL A 45 4.75 5.28 -5.00
CA VAL A 45 4.65 5.85 -6.36
C VAL A 45 3.67 5.07 -7.24
N ALA A 46 3.67 3.73 -7.14
CA ALA A 46 2.75 2.89 -7.89
C ALA A 46 1.29 3.09 -7.44
N VAL A 47 1.05 3.24 -6.14
CA VAL A 47 -0.27 3.48 -5.54
C VAL A 47 -0.80 4.85 -5.97
N GLU A 48 0.01 5.92 -5.87
CA GLU A 48 -0.37 7.25 -6.31
C GLU A 48 -0.81 7.27 -7.78
N ALA A 49 -0.02 6.62 -8.65
CA ALA A 49 -0.32 6.53 -10.07
C ALA A 49 -1.58 5.68 -10.37
N HIS A 50 -1.84 4.62 -9.61
CA HIS A 50 -2.98 3.71 -9.84
C HIS A 50 -4.29 4.27 -9.31
N PHE A 51 -4.28 4.82 -8.09
CA PHE A 51 -5.49 5.30 -7.41
C PHE A 51 -5.72 6.80 -7.60
N GLY A 52 -4.77 7.54 -8.18
CA GLY A 52 -4.88 8.98 -8.41
C GLY A 52 -4.84 9.80 -7.11
N ILE A 53 -4.14 9.29 -6.08
CA ILE A 53 -3.96 9.96 -4.79
C ILE A 53 -2.53 10.50 -4.66
N SER A 54 -2.27 11.28 -3.62
CA SER A 54 -0.91 11.68 -3.23
C SER A 54 -0.63 11.39 -1.77
N PHE A 55 0.58 10.91 -1.49
CA PHE A 55 1.11 10.77 -0.16
C PHE A 55 1.78 12.08 0.27
N GLU A 56 1.65 12.43 1.54
CA GLU A 56 2.41 13.57 2.09
C GLU A 56 3.86 13.14 2.31
N ASP A 57 4.81 14.04 2.14
CA ASP A 57 6.25 13.74 2.31
C ASP A 57 6.55 13.13 3.69
N GLU A 58 5.82 13.56 4.72
CA GLU A 58 5.92 13.04 6.08
C GLU A 58 5.43 11.58 6.20
N ASP A 59 4.60 11.11 5.28
CA ASP A 59 4.08 9.75 5.21
C ASP A 59 4.98 8.82 4.37
N LEU A 60 6.04 9.34 3.76
CA LEU A 60 7.00 8.56 2.95
C LEU A 60 8.03 7.79 3.80
N VAL A 61 7.60 7.28 4.96
CA VAL A 61 8.42 6.47 5.86
C VAL A 61 7.70 5.16 6.19
N ILE A 62 8.41 4.05 6.02
CA ILE A 62 7.86 2.71 6.26
C ILE A 62 7.36 2.55 7.70
N ASP A 63 7.98 3.23 8.67
CA ASP A 63 7.62 3.18 10.09
C ASP A 63 6.20 3.70 10.41
N LYS A 64 5.57 4.44 9.47
CA LYS A 64 4.17 4.87 9.61
C LYS A 64 3.16 3.80 9.21
N PHE A 65 3.60 2.76 8.49
CA PHE A 65 2.75 1.69 7.98
C PHE A 65 3.35 0.36 8.40
N ASN A 66 2.76 -0.27 9.43
CA ASN A 66 3.28 -1.53 9.94
C ASN A 66 2.83 -2.70 9.05
N THR A 67 1.63 -2.62 8.47
CA THR A 67 1.00 -3.72 7.74
C THR A 67 0.42 -3.26 6.40
N CYS A 68 0.13 -4.20 5.50
CA CYS A 68 -0.59 -3.90 4.25
C CYS A 68 -1.98 -3.33 4.52
N ILE A 69 -2.62 -3.73 5.63
CA ILE A 69 -3.93 -3.20 6.05
C ILE A 69 -3.84 -1.69 6.32
N ASP A 70 -2.77 -1.21 6.95
CA ASP A 70 -2.59 0.22 7.24
C ASP A 70 -2.54 1.05 5.94
N ILE A 71 -1.83 0.54 4.93
CA ILE A 71 -1.72 1.19 3.62
C ILE A 71 -3.08 1.19 2.91
N ILE A 72 -3.80 0.07 2.90
CA ILE A 72 -5.14 -0.02 2.28
C ILE A 72 -6.09 0.99 2.93
N GLN A 73 -6.10 1.08 4.27
CA GLN A 73 -6.94 2.02 5.00
C GLN A 73 -6.59 3.48 4.68
N TYR A 74 -5.30 3.78 4.53
CA TYR A 74 -4.83 5.09 4.14
C TYR A 74 -5.29 5.47 2.72
N ILE A 75 -5.13 4.56 1.75
CA ILE A 75 -5.60 4.77 0.37
C ILE A 75 -7.10 5.05 0.37
N GLU A 76 -7.88 4.24 1.08
CA GLU A 76 -9.32 4.42 1.20
C GLU A 76 -9.70 5.77 1.82
N SER A 77 -8.90 6.28 2.76
CA SER A 77 -9.11 7.61 3.33
C SER A 77 -8.87 8.70 2.32
N ARG A 78 -7.72 8.67 1.62
CA ARG A 78 -7.38 9.68 0.60
C ARG A 78 -8.37 9.69 -0.57
N MET A 79 -8.92 8.54 -0.95
CA MET A 79 -9.96 8.45 -1.98
C MET A 79 -11.32 9.02 -1.55
N ARG A 80 -11.60 9.19 -0.25
CA ARG A 80 -12.83 9.83 0.25
C ARG A 80 -12.71 11.35 0.36
N ASP A 81 -11.49 11.85 0.49
CA ASP A 81 -11.19 13.28 0.63
C ASP A 81 -11.10 13.99 -0.75
N HIS A 82 -11.15 13.22 -1.85
CA HIS A 82 -11.27 13.68 -3.24
C HIS A 82 -12.69 13.49 -3.80
#